data_AF-A0A835DZ79-F1
#
_entry.id   AF-A0A835DZ79-F1
#
_cell.length_a   1.000
_cell.length_b   1.000
_cell.length_c   1.000
_cell.angle_alpha   90.00
_cell.angle_beta   90.00
_cell.angle_gamma   90.00
#
_symmetry.space_group_name_H-M   'P 1'
#
loop_
_entity.id
_entity.type
_entity.pdbx_description
1 polymer ?
#
loop_
_entity_poly.entity_id
_entity_poly.type
_entity_poly.pdbx_seq_one_letter_code
_entity_poly.pdbx_strand_id
1 'polypeptide(L)'
;MEQQLGPSPLLPPPPPPSPAPSPAVNCPLYCSTQCTPVCQARETAGMAQCQADFVRNGKGCYDSCSNSTCNQSPDKTACLNSGCSYDNCTCGNTYTSSCCSWCRQAVGTTYSNCLNSCNKGFGYCMMDCIGNCQKNCTIQG
;
A
#
# COMPACT_ATOMS: atom_id res chain seq x y z
N MET A 1 64.77 30.64 -66.82
CA MET A 1 63.59 29.77 -66.75
C MET A 1 63.70 29.00 -65.45
N GLU A 2 63.14 29.51 -64.35
CA GLU A 2 63.03 28.77 -63.09
C GLU A 2 61.64 29.05 -62.52
N GLN A 3 60.79 28.02 -62.55
CA GLN A 3 59.44 28.04 -61.97
C GLN A 3 59.57 27.55 -60.53
N GLN A 4 59.46 28.45 -59.56
CA GLN A 4 59.45 28.11 -58.15
C GLN A 4 58.06 27.60 -57.77
N LEU A 5 58.00 26.34 -57.31
CA LEU A 5 56.80 25.67 -56.79
C LEU A 5 56.22 26.48 -55.61
N GLY A 6 54.92 26.76 -55.69
CA GLY A 6 54.18 27.51 -54.68
C GLY A 6 54.02 26.75 -53.35
N PRO A 7 53.71 27.47 -52.26
CA PRO A 7 53.52 26.88 -50.94
C PRO A 7 52.26 25.99 -50.89
N SER A 8 52.41 24.76 -50.40
CA SER A 8 51.28 23.86 -50.13
C SER A 8 50.32 24.46 -49.09
N PRO A 9 49.00 24.42 -49.31
CA PRO A 9 48.03 24.83 -48.29
C PRO A 9 48.08 23.90 -47.07
N LEU A 10 48.33 24.45 -45.88
CA LEU A 10 48.11 23.73 -44.63
C LEU A 10 46.61 23.44 -44.49
N LEU A 11 46.24 22.16 -44.35
CA LEU A 11 44.88 21.77 -44.03
C LEU A 11 44.53 22.22 -42.59
N PRO A 12 43.30 22.71 -42.35
CA PRO A 12 42.84 23.05 -41.00
C PRO A 12 42.74 21.80 -40.11
N PRO A 13 43.00 21.92 -38.80
CA PRO A 13 42.87 20.81 -37.86
C PRO A 13 41.43 20.29 -37.80
N PRO A 14 41.22 18.99 -37.57
CA PRO A 14 39.89 18.40 -37.44
C PRO A 14 39.15 18.99 -36.23
N PRO A 15 37.82 19.17 -36.32
CA PRO A 15 37.04 19.65 -35.18
C PRO A 15 37.12 18.67 -34.00
N PRO A 16 37.03 19.16 -32.76
CA PRO A 16 37.00 18.29 -31.58
C PRO A 16 35.80 17.34 -31.63
N PRO A 17 35.92 16.12 -31.06
CA PRO A 17 34.82 15.19 -30.98
C PRO A 17 33.65 15.80 -30.20
N SER A 18 32.45 15.69 -30.76
CA SER A 18 31.22 16.15 -30.10
C SER A 18 31.04 15.41 -28.76
N PRO A 19 30.64 16.09 -27.67
CA PRO A 19 30.31 15.43 -26.41
C PRO A 19 29.27 14.32 -26.62
N ALA A 20 29.45 13.19 -25.95
CA ALA A 20 28.43 12.14 -25.94
C ALA A 20 27.11 12.71 -25.37
N PRO A 21 25.95 12.38 -25.96
CA PRO A 21 24.67 12.80 -25.41
C PRO A 21 24.55 12.34 -23.95
N SER A 22 24.20 13.25 -23.05
CA SER A 22 23.84 12.90 -21.67
C SER A 22 22.76 11.81 -21.68
N PRO A 23 22.77 10.84 -20.74
CA PRO A 23 21.75 9.82 -20.69
C PRO A 23 20.38 10.48 -20.52
N ALA A 24 19.50 10.31 -21.50
CA ALA A 24 18.13 10.76 -21.42
C ALA A 24 17.48 10.11 -20.19
N VAL A 25 17.16 10.90 -19.16
CA VAL A 25 16.39 10.39 -18.02
C VAL A 25 15.03 9.98 -18.55
N ASN A 26 14.78 8.67 -18.60
CA ASN A 26 13.45 8.15 -18.88
C ASN A 26 12.59 8.40 -17.64
N CYS A 27 12.04 9.62 -17.54
CA CYS A 27 11.19 10.05 -16.43
C CYS A 27 10.08 9.04 -16.08
N PRO A 28 9.38 8.41 -17.03
CA PRO A 28 8.42 7.34 -16.72
C PRO A 28 9.01 6.19 -15.93
N LEU A 29 10.17 5.67 -16.36
CA LEU A 29 10.84 4.54 -15.70
C LEU A 29 11.39 4.96 -14.33
N TYR A 30 12.03 6.12 -14.24
CA TYR A 30 12.56 6.67 -13.00
C TYR A 30 11.46 6.87 -11.96
N CYS A 31 10.36 7.53 -12.35
CA CYS A 31 9.23 7.79 -11.46
C CYS A 31 8.53 6.51 -11.01
N SER A 32 8.37 5.53 -11.90
CA SER A 32 7.81 4.23 -11.51
C SER A 32 8.67 3.53 -10.46
N THR A 33 10.00 3.59 -10.61
CA THR A 33 10.96 2.96 -9.70
C THR A 33 10.97 3.64 -8.32
N GLN A 34 10.82 4.97 -8.29
CA GLN A 34 10.74 5.74 -7.04
C GLN A 34 9.39 5.59 -6.32
N CYS A 35 8.29 5.53 -7.07
CA CYS A 35 6.94 5.52 -6.52
C CYS A 35 6.48 4.15 -6.01
N THR A 36 6.91 3.07 -6.66
CA THR A 36 6.56 1.70 -6.28
C THR A 36 6.82 1.40 -4.79
N PRO A 37 8.06 1.59 -4.26
CA PRO A 37 8.34 1.27 -2.85
C PRO A 37 7.55 2.16 -1.88
N VAL A 38 7.30 3.43 -2.22
CA VAL A 38 6.52 4.36 -1.39
C VAL A 38 5.06 3.88 -1.28
N CYS A 39 4.46 3.49 -2.40
CA CYS A 39 3.09 3.02 -2.43
C CYS A 39 2.93 1.63 -1.82
N GLN A 40 3.90 0.73 -1.99
CA GLN A 40 3.93 -0.57 -1.32
C GLN A 40 4.04 -0.42 0.20
N ALA A 41 4.85 0.51 0.69
CA ALA A 41 4.96 0.79 2.13
C ALA A 41 3.63 1.31 2.71
N ARG A 42 2.94 2.19 1.98
CA ARG A 42 1.61 2.69 2.38
C ARG A 42 0.55 1.60 2.39
N GLU A 43 0.54 0.76 1.36
CA GLU A 43 -0.37 -0.38 1.29
C GLU A 43 -0.13 -1.35 2.46
N THR A 44 1.14 -1.70 2.73
CA THR A 44 1.52 -2.58 3.84
C THR A 44 1.11 -2.00 5.19
N ALA A 45 1.35 -0.70 5.41
CA ALA A 45 0.93 -0.01 6.63
C ALA A 45 -0.60 0.00 6.77
N GLY A 46 -1.33 0.23 5.68
CA GLY A 46 -2.79 0.16 5.64
C GLY A 46 -3.31 -1.23 6.00
N MET A 47 -2.73 -2.29 5.43
CA MET A 47 -3.10 -3.66 5.77
C MET A 47 -2.82 -3.99 7.24
N ALA A 48 -1.68 -3.54 7.77
CA ALA A 48 -1.35 -3.71 9.19
C ALA A 48 -2.37 -2.99 10.11
N GLN A 49 -2.83 -1.80 9.72
CA GLN A 49 -3.91 -1.11 10.42
C GLN A 49 -5.23 -1.88 10.33
N CYS A 50 -5.62 -2.37 9.16
CA CYS A 50 -6.81 -3.21 8.99
C CYS A 50 -6.79 -4.42 9.92
N GLN A 51 -5.64 -5.08 10.06
CA GLN A 51 -5.46 -6.21 10.96
C GLN A 51 -5.59 -5.79 12.44
N ALA A 52 -4.97 -4.67 12.82
CA ALA A 52 -5.08 -4.15 14.18
C ALA A 52 -6.53 -3.79 14.53
N ASP A 53 -7.26 -3.18 13.60
CA ASP A 53 -8.67 -2.84 13.76
C ASP A 53 -9.57 -4.07 13.79
N PHE A 54 -9.28 -5.10 12.99
CA PHE A 54 -9.98 -6.38 13.05
C PHE A 54 -9.88 -6.99 14.46
N VAL A 55 -8.68 -7.05 15.03
CA VAL A 55 -8.46 -7.60 16.38
C VAL A 55 -9.16 -6.73 17.43
N ARG A 56 -9.01 -5.41 17.36
CA ARG A 56 -9.62 -4.45 18.30
C ARG A 56 -11.14 -4.51 18.28
N ASN A 57 -11.73 -4.43 17.09
CA ASN A 57 -13.19 -4.44 16.90
C ASN A 57 -13.78 -5.81 17.22
N GLY A 58 -13.08 -6.89 16.85
CA GLY A 58 -13.40 -8.25 17.26
C GLY A 58 -13.49 -8.35 18.78
N LYS A 59 -12.40 -8.01 19.48
CA LYS A 59 -12.35 -8.03 20.94
C LYS A 59 -13.50 -7.23 21.55
N GLY A 60 -13.70 -5.98 21.13
CA GLY A 60 -14.77 -5.14 21.67
C GLY A 60 -16.17 -5.71 21.43
N CYS A 61 -16.42 -6.28 20.25
CA CYS A 61 -17.70 -6.89 19.91
C CYS A 61 -17.97 -8.14 20.77
N TYR A 62 -16.97 -9.01 20.91
CA TYR A 62 -17.09 -10.24 21.69
C TYR A 62 -17.15 -9.99 23.20
N ASP A 63 -16.39 -9.02 23.73
CA ASP A 63 -16.52 -8.54 25.12
C ASP A 63 -17.94 -8.01 25.36
N SER A 64 -18.49 -7.23 24.42
CA SER A 64 -19.86 -6.71 24.52
C SER A 64 -20.92 -7.81 24.49
N CYS A 65 -20.77 -8.82 23.64
CA CYS A 65 -21.64 -10.01 23.65
C CYS A 65 -21.55 -10.76 24.97
N SER A 66 -20.34 -10.94 25.50
CA SER A 66 -20.11 -11.60 26.78
C SER A 66 -20.77 -10.82 27.92
N ASN A 67 -20.67 -9.48 27.93
CA ASN A 67 -21.25 -8.68 29.00
C ASN A 67 -22.78 -8.49 28.85
N SER A 68 -23.29 -8.22 27.66
CA SER A 68 -24.70 -7.87 27.45
C SER A 68 -25.59 -9.11 27.37
N THR A 69 -25.10 -10.15 26.70
CA THR A 69 -25.92 -11.32 26.35
C THR A 69 -25.79 -12.45 27.37
N CYS A 70 -24.62 -12.64 28.00
CA CYS A 70 -24.52 -13.58 29.14
C CYS A 70 -25.27 -13.10 30.38
N ASN A 71 -25.39 -11.79 30.56
CA ASN A 71 -26.19 -11.24 31.67
C ASN A 71 -27.68 -11.57 31.57
N GLN A 72 -28.16 -11.94 30.38
CA GLN A 72 -29.55 -12.37 30.16
C GLN A 72 -29.71 -13.90 30.12
N SER A 73 -28.63 -14.67 30.36
CA SER A 73 -28.67 -16.13 30.38
C SER A 73 -28.90 -16.66 31.80
N PRO A 74 -29.72 -17.70 32.00
CA PRO A 74 -29.87 -18.37 33.30
C PRO A 74 -28.54 -18.97 33.80
N ASP A 75 -27.62 -19.32 32.89
CA ASP A 75 -26.28 -19.82 33.16
C ASP A 75 -25.21 -18.72 32.99
N LYS A 76 -25.48 -17.55 33.58
CA LYS A 76 -24.61 -16.35 33.52
C LYS A 76 -23.14 -16.66 33.81
N THR A 77 -22.87 -17.45 34.86
CA THR A 77 -21.51 -17.77 35.32
C THR A 77 -20.78 -18.67 34.32
N ALA A 78 -21.46 -19.65 33.70
CA ALA A 78 -20.86 -20.50 32.68
C ALA A 78 -20.55 -19.71 31.40
N CYS A 79 -21.47 -18.82 31.01
CA CYS A 79 -21.33 -17.97 29.83
C CYS A 79 -20.18 -16.95 29.96
N LEU A 80 -20.03 -16.33 31.15
CA LEU A 80 -18.91 -15.41 31.44
C LEU A 80 -17.54 -16.10 31.44
N ASN A 81 -17.47 -17.37 31.86
CA ASN A 81 -16.21 -18.13 31.89
C ASN A 81 -15.82 -18.71 30.52
N SER A 82 -16.79 -19.07 29.67
CA SER A 82 -16.53 -19.54 28.31
C SER A 82 -16.21 -18.40 27.35
N GLY A 83 -16.86 -17.25 27.53
CA GLY A 83 -16.67 -16.06 26.70
C GLY A 83 -17.08 -16.22 25.23
N CYS A 84 -17.22 -15.09 24.56
CA CYS A 84 -17.33 -15.04 23.11
C CYS A 84 -15.97 -14.69 22.51
N SER A 85 -15.64 -15.27 21.37
CA SER A 85 -14.43 -14.96 20.61
C SER A 85 -14.64 -15.30 19.13
N TYR A 86 -13.64 -14.96 18.31
CA TYR A 86 -13.71 -15.25 16.89
C TYR A 86 -13.84 -16.75 16.61
N ASP A 87 -13.10 -17.59 17.32
CA ASP A 87 -13.04 -19.04 17.12
C ASP A 87 -13.98 -19.82 18.05
N ASN A 88 -14.35 -19.23 19.18
CA ASN A 88 -15.09 -19.92 20.23
C ASN A 88 -16.26 -19.07 20.72
N CYS A 89 -17.46 -19.63 20.58
CA CYS A 89 -18.69 -19.08 21.14
C CYS A 89 -19.43 -20.18 21.90
N THR A 90 -18.79 -20.67 22.97
CA THR A 90 -19.31 -21.78 23.79
C THR A 90 -20.19 -21.28 24.93
N CYS A 91 -21.02 -20.29 24.63
CA CYS A 91 -22.06 -19.83 25.53
C CYS A 91 -23.32 -20.60 25.14
N GLY A 92 -23.72 -21.59 25.95
CA GLY A 92 -24.80 -22.55 25.66
C GLY A 92 -26.22 -21.96 25.59
N ASN A 93 -26.37 -20.72 25.14
CA ASN A 93 -27.61 -19.97 25.06
C ASN A 93 -27.75 -19.36 23.64
N THR A 94 -28.95 -19.46 23.06
CA THR A 94 -29.30 -19.03 21.70
C THR A 94 -28.97 -17.56 21.42
N TYR A 95 -29.12 -16.67 22.40
CA TYR A 95 -28.82 -15.25 22.27
C TYR A 95 -27.32 -15.00 22.12
N THR A 96 -26.49 -15.72 22.86
CA THR A 96 -25.03 -15.53 22.81
C THR A 96 -24.43 -16.02 21.50
N SER A 97 -24.91 -17.17 21.00
CA SER A 97 -24.56 -17.69 19.67
C SER A 97 -24.94 -16.72 18.53
N SER A 98 -26.08 -16.03 18.68
CA SER A 98 -26.56 -15.04 17.71
C SER A 98 -25.67 -13.78 17.71
N CYS A 99 -25.32 -13.27 18.89
CA CYS A 99 -24.44 -12.11 19.04
C CYS A 99 -23.03 -12.39 18.47
N CYS A 100 -22.49 -13.56 18.80
CA CYS A 100 -21.22 -14.04 18.26
C CYS A 100 -21.18 -14.14 16.74
N SER A 101 -22.22 -14.73 16.15
CA SER A 101 -22.34 -14.88 14.71
C SER A 101 -22.39 -13.52 14.02
N TRP A 102 -23.16 -12.59 14.61
CA TRP A 102 -23.21 -11.21 14.13
C TRP A 102 -21.86 -10.51 14.23
N CYS A 103 -21.16 -10.60 15.37
CA CYS A 103 -19.83 -10.03 15.52
C CYS A 103 -18.84 -10.58 14.49
N ARG A 104 -18.83 -11.90 14.30
CA ARG A 104 -17.97 -12.55 13.30
C ARG A 104 -18.23 -11.99 11.89
N GLN A 105 -19.51 -11.85 11.52
CA GLN A 105 -19.90 -11.34 10.21
C GLN A 105 -19.56 -9.85 10.04
N ALA A 106 -19.91 -9.01 11.02
CA ALA A 106 -19.67 -7.57 10.98
C ALA A 106 -18.17 -7.26 10.92
N VAL A 107 -17.39 -7.87 11.82
CA VAL A 107 -15.94 -7.64 11.91
C VAL A 107 -15.22 -8.20 10.68
N GLY A 108 -15.63 -9.38 10.19
CA GLY A 108 -15.08 -9.97 8.95
C GLY A 108 -15.40 -9.13 7.70
N THR A 109 -16.61 -8.58 7.60
CA THR A 109 -17.01 -7.72 6.48
C THR A 109 -16.20 -6.41 6.48
N THR A 110 -16.07 -5.76 7.64
CA THR A 110 -15.27 -4.54 7.78
C THR A 110 -13.80 -4.76 7.43
N TYR A 111 -13.21 -5.87 7.88
CA TYR A 111 -11.84 -6.22 7.53
C TYR A 111 -11.65 -6.44 6.03
N SER A 112 -12.56 -7.19 5.40
CA SER A 112 -12.51 -7.44 3.95
C SER A 112 -12.63 -6.14 3.14
N ASN A 113 -13.50 -5.24 3.57
CA ASN A 113 -13.64 -3.91 2.96
C ASN A 113 -12.39 -3.05 3.15
N CYS A 114 -11.73 -3.15 4.31
CA CYS A 114 -10.49 -2.45 4.60
C CYS A 114 -9.36 -2.92 3.69
N LEU A 115 -9.17 -4.24 3.54
CA LEU A 115 -8.18 -4.81 2.63
C LEU A 115 -8.42 -4.41 1.17
N ASN A 116 -9.68 -4.48 0.72
CA ASN A 116 -10.05 -4.06 -0.63
C ASN A 116 -9.76 -2.58 -0.86
N SER A 117 -9.99 -1.73 0.15
CA SER A 117 -9.66 -0.30 0.09
C SER A 117 -8.15 -0.06 0.03
N CYS A 118 -7.34 -0.81 0.79
CA CYS A 118 -5.89 -0.70 0.76
C CYS A 118 -5.32 -1.09 -0.62
N ASN A 119 -5.80 -2.19 -1.20
CA ASN A 119 -5.38 -2.67 -2.52
C ASN A 119 -5.72 -1.64 -3.62
N LYS A 120 -6.93 -1.05 -3.57
CA LYS A 120 -7.28 0.08 -4.46
C LYS A 120 -6.40 1.31 -4.20
N GLY A 121 -6.05 1.55 -2.95
CA GLY A 121 -5.17 2.64 -2.52
C GLY A 121 -3.79 2.61 -3.17
N PHE A 122 -3.26 1.42 -3.46
CA PHE A 122 -1.99 1.27 -4.20
C PHE A 122 -2.05 1.92 -5.59
N GLY A 123 -3.11 1.64 -6.35
CA GLY A 123 -3.30 2.21 -7.68
C GLY A 123 -3.44 3.74 -7.67
N TYR A 124 -4.20 4.28 -6.71
CA TYR A 124 -4.32 5.73 -6.54
C TYR A 124 -3.00 6.38 -6.12
N CYS A 125 -2.26 5.74 -5.21
CA CYS A 125 -0.93 6.21 -4.81
C CYS A 125 0.04 6.24 -6.00
N MET A 126 0.05 5.20 -6.82
CA MET A 126 0.92 5.14 -8.00
C MET A 126 0.59 6.24 -9.00
N MET A 127 -0.69 6.48 -9.29
CA MET A 127 -1.09 7.57 -10.20
C MET A 127 -0.69 8.95 -9.67
N ASP A 128 -0.96 9.25 -8.39
CA ASP A 128 -0.59 10.54 -7.79
C ASP A 128 0.93 10.71 -7.73
N CYS A 129 1.65 9.69 -7.26
CA CYS A 129 3.10 9.74 -7.13
C CYS A 129 3.78 9.90 -8.48
N ILE A 130 3.39 9.11 -9.50
CA ILE A 130 3.97 9.23 -10.85
C ILE A 130 3.65 10.62 -11.41
N GLY A 131 2.41 11.10 -11.28
CA GLY A 131 2.03 12.43 -11.76
C GLY A 131 2.84 13.55 -11.11
N ASN A 132 3.09 13.47 -9.80
CA ASN A 132 3.91 14.44 -9.07
C ASN A 132 5.40 14.29 -9.39
N CYS A 133 5.89 13.07 -9.57
CA CYS A 133 7.27 12.83 -9.97
C CYS A 133 7.54 13.36 -11.39
N GLN A 134 6.66 13.11 -12.35
CA GLN A 134 6.81 13.60 -13.73
C GLN A 134 6.84 15.12 -13.81
N LYS A 135 6.03 15.84 -12.99
CA LYS A 135 6.07 17.31 -12.92
C LYS A 135 7.43 17.85 -12.46
N ASN A 136 8.13 17.11 -11.60
CA ASN A 136 9.44 17.50 -11.06
C ASN A 136 10.60 16.86 -11.81
N CYS A 137 10.31 15.96 -12.75
CA CYS A 137 11.30 15.31 -13.58
C CYS A 137 11.65 16.26 -14.73
N THR A 138 12.59 17.16 -14.49
CA THR A 138 13.21 17.95 -15.55
C THR A 138 14.05 17.01 -16.39
N ILE A 139 13.67 16.90 -17.67
CA ILE A 139 14.52 16.30 -18.69
C ILE A 139 15.77 17.18 -18.73
N GLN A 140 16.88 16.75 -18.11
CA GLN A 140 18.19 17.30 -18.45
C GLN A 140 18.59 16.68 -19.78
N GLY A 141 18.17 17.33 -20.87
CA GLY A 141 18.45 16.93 -22.24
C GLY A 141 17.90 17.94 -23.22
#